data_AF-A0A915YQF7-F1
#
_entry.id   AF-A0A915YQF7-F1
#
_cell.length_a   1.000
_cell.length_b   1.000
_cell.length_c   1.000
_cell.angle_alpha   90.00
_cell.angle_beta   90.00
_cell.angle_gamma   90.00
#
_symmetry.space_group_name_H-M   'P 1'
#
loop_
_entity.id
_entity.type
_entity.pdbx_description
1 polymer ?
#
loop_
_entity_poly.entity_id
_entity_poly.type
_entity_poly.pdbx_seq_one_letter_code
_entity_poly.pdbx_strand_id
1 'polypeptide(L)'
;MELITTSPTKVLSSFVNLKILEFDDNRELDFLWNYSLPHLQILRVKSFSEKGLADLIKSTCGSLIEIKIDYCDYYDCTDIIQAIYQNCPKLKYLKLRIGDWDIFEFEKILINCQYLDTLFIIIDNLYYWNFLFDVLTKSSPIGLFKFKFNLIFDSFYIPLKPFFDNWVGRCPILLSFDMTTAEHMEDLLKEYEDKGIIENYSNLCDDDDGFELGKVKMMI
;
A
#
# COMPACT_ATOMS: atom_id res chain seq x y z
N MET A 1 -3.87 -14.07 33.01
CA MET A 1 -3.84 -13.86 31.56
C MET A 1 -5.28 -14.01 31.10
N GLU A 2 -6.06 -12.94 31.14
CA GLU A 2 -7.46 -12.97 30.72
C GLU A 2 -7.49 -12.76 29.21
N LEU A 3 -7.88 -13.81 28.49
CA LEU A 3 -8.25 -13.71 27.09
C LEU A 3 -9.45 -12.78 26.99
N ILE A 4 -9.32 -11.69 26.23
CA ILE A 4 -10.45 -10.85 25.86
C ILE A 4 -11.40 -11.74 25.04
N THR A 5 -12.48 -12.21 25.67
CA THR A 5 -13.53 -13.05 25.08
C THR A 5 -14.65 -12.24 24.42
N THR A 6 -14.48 -10.92 24.31
CA THR A 6 -15.39 -10.03 23.58
C THR A 6 -14.73 -9.62 22.28
N SER A 7 -15.33 -10.02 21.15
CA SER A 7 -14.85 -9.63 19.82
C SER A 7 -14.63 -8.11 19.77
N PRO A 8 -13.46 -7.62 19.29
CA PRO A 8 -13.15 -6.19 19.18
C PRO A 8 -14.27 -5.39 18.50
N THR A 9 -15.02 -6.06 17.62
CA THR A 9 -16.18 -5.55 16.90
C THR A 9 -17.27 -4.93 17.78
N LYS A 10 -17.55 -5.47 18.98
CA LYS A 10 -18.57 -4.87 19.88
C LYS A 10 -18.14 -3.49 20.37
N VAL A 11 -16.86 -3.31 20.66
CA VAL A 11 -16.31 -2.03 21.10
C VAL A 11 -16.25 -1.06 19.92
N LEU A 12 -15.78 -1.53 18.76
CA LEU A 12 -15.64 -0.73 17.55
C LEU A 12 -16.98 -0.22 16.99
N SER A 13 -18.07 -0.99 17.15
CA SER A 13 -19.41 -0.57 16.73
C SER A 13 -19.91 0.72 17.42
N SER A 14 -19.35 1.06 18.57
CA SER A 14 -19.70 2.30 19.29
C SER A 14 -18.98 3.54 18.76
N PHE A 15 -17.92 3.38 17.95
CA PHE A 15 -17.09 4.48 17.45
C PHE A 15 -17.47 4.91 16.03
N VAL A 16 -18.72 5.28 15.80
CA VAL A 16 -19.21 5.68 14.47
C VAL A 16 -18.46 6.88 13.85
N ASN A 17 -17.82 7.71 14.67
CA ASN A 17 -17.04 8.88 14.26
C ASN A 17 -15.51 8.61 14.20
N LEU A 18 -15.10 7.35 14.26
CA LEU A 18 -13.68 6.97 14.21
C LEU A 18 -13.06 7.42 12.87
N LYS A 19 -11.95 8.14 12.94
CA LYS A 19 -11.20 8.60 11.76
C LYS A 19 -9.97 7.76 11.46
N ILE A 20 -9.39 7.13 12.46
CA ILE A 20 -8.14 6.38 12.37
C ILE A 20 -8.31 5.06 13.08
N LEU A 21 -7.99 3.98 12.39
CA LEU A 21 -7.97 2.63 12.94
C LEU A 21 -6.61 2.02 12.64
N GLU A 22 -5.91 1.65 13.71
CA GLU A 22 -4.59 1.04 13.64
C GLU A 22 -4.57 -0.25 14.46
N PHE A 23 -4.31 -1.37 13.79
CA PHE A 23 -4.09 -2.67 14.40
C PHE A 23 -2.59 -3.03 14.29
N ASP A 24 -1.88 -2.78 15.38
CA ASP A 24 -0.44 -3.02 15.54
C ASP A 24 -0.19 -4.32 16.31
N ASP A 25 -0.83 -5.41 15.87
CA ASP A 25 -0.67 -6.75 16.43
C ASP A 25 -0.23 -7.72 15.33
N ASN A 26 0.69 -8.61 15.67
CA ASN A 26 1.19 -9.65 14.78
C ASN A 26 0.25 -10.87 14.74
N ARG A 27 -0.69 -10.98 15.69
CA ARG A 27 -1.72 -12.01 15.66
C ARG A 27 -2.73 -11.69 14.57
N GLU A 28 -3.00 -12.66 13.71
CA GLU A 28 -4.03 -12.52 12.70
C GLU A 28 -5.38 -12.26 13.36
N LEU A 29 -5.97 -11.13 13.01
CA LEU A 29 -7.34 -10.81 13.39
C LEU A 29 -8.28 -11.51 12.40
N ASP A 30 -8.75 -12.68 12.78
CA ASP A 30 -9.78 -13.40 12.03
C ASP A 30 -11.15 -13.27 12.71
N PHE A 31 -11.86 -12.20 12.36
CA PHE A 31 -13.26 -12.06 12.74
C PHE A 31 -14.09 -11.39 11.64
N LEU A 32 -15.36 -11.77 11.58
CA LEU A 32 -16.32 -11.21 10.65
C LEU A 32 -16.55 -9.73 10.95
N TRP A 33 -16.28 -8.87 9.97
CA TRP A 33 -16.55 -7.44 10.06
C TRP A 33 -17.98 -7.13 9.57
N ASN A 34 -18.86 -6.71 10.47
CA ASN A 34 -20.28 -6.49 10.16
C ASN A 34 -20.84 -5.15 10.68
N TYR A 35 -19.97 -4.16 10.94
CA TYR A 35 -20.36 -2.82 11.39
C TYR A 35 -19.84 -1.75 10.44
N SER A 36 -20.53 -0.61 10.34
CA SER A 36 -20.12 0.48 9.46
C SER A 36 -19.20 1.47 10.16
N LEU A 37 -18.13 1.88 9.49
CA LEU A 37 -17.23 2.96 9.90
C LEU A 37 -17.16 4.05 8.81
N PRO A 38 -18.27 4.79 8.57
CA PRO A 38 -18.42 5.65 7.39
C PRO A 38 -17.53 6.90 7.42
N HIS A 39 -16.83 7.15 8.53
CA HIS A 39 -15.94 8.28 8.73
C HIS A 39 -14.46 7.88 8.85
N LEU A 40 -14.14 6.61 8.63
CA LEU A 40 -12.77 6.10 8.73
C LEU A 40 -11.91 6.57 7.55
N GLN A 41 -10.90 7.37 7.86
CA GLN A 41 -10.01 7.99 6.86
C GLN A 41 -8.69 7.23 6.73
N ILE A 42 -8.16 6.73 7.83
CA ILE A 42 -6.86 6.07 7.89
C ILE A 42 -7.05 4.66 8.43
N LEU A 43 -6.62 3.67 7.65
CA LEU A 43 -6.60 2.27 8.03
C LEU A 43 -5.17 1.74 7.98
N ARG A 44 -4.68 1.23 9.10
CA ARG A 44 -3.34 0.66 9.23
C ARG A 44 -3.44 -0.69 9.91
N VAL A 45 -2.98 -1.74 9.25
CA VAL A 45 -3.08 -3.12 9.77
C VAL A 45 -1.77 -3.85 9.54
N LYS A 46 -1.28 -4.49 10.60
CA LYS A 46 -0.15 -5.42 10.49
C LYS A 46 -0.59 -6.77 9.96
N SER A 47 -1.43 -7.49 10.70
CA SER A 47 -1.98 -8.79 10.29
C SER A 47 -3.50 -8.80 10.41
N PHE A 48 -4.21 -9.24 9.37
CA PHE A 48 -5.67 -9.27 9.32
C PHE A 48 -6.12 -10.34 8.31
N SER A 49 -7.21 -11.07 8.59
CA SER A 49 -7.73 -12.03 7.62
C SER A 49 -8.25 -11.33 6.36
N GLU A 50 -7.95 -11.86 5.18
CA GLU A 50 -8.24 -11.21 3.89
C GLU A 50 -9.70 -10.76 3.78
N LYS A 51 -10.61 -11.68 4.07
CA LYS A 51 -12.05 -11.43 4.04
C LYS A 51 -12.48 -10.35 5.04
N GLY A 52 -11.97 -10.41 6.27
CA GLY A 52 -12.31 -9.44 7.30
C GLY A 52 -11.82 -8.04 6.92
N LEU A 53 -10.65 -7.92 6.29
CA LEU A 53 -10.11 -6.65 5.83
C LEU A 53 -10.90 -6.09 4.63
N ALA A 54 -11.27 -6.95 3.68
CA ALA A 54 -12.12 -6.56 2.56
C ALA A 54 -13.50 -6.05 3.04
N ASP A 55 -14.11 -6.73 4.01
CA ASP A 55 -15.39 -6.31 4.61
C ASP A 55 -15.25 -4.99 5.40
N LEU A 56 -14.14 -4.80 6.12
CA LEU A 56 -13.81 -3.53 6.78
C LEU A 56 -13.72 -2.38 5.77
N ILE A 57 -12.99 -2.55 4.68
CA ILE A 57 -12.83 -1.54 3.62
C ILE A 57 -14.19 -1.16 3.03
N LYS A 58 -15.03 -2.15 2.69
CA LYS A 58 -16.40 -1.93 2.17
C LYS A 58 -17.27 -1.15 3.16
N SER A 59 -17.06 -1.34 4.47
CA SER A 59 -17.84 -0.68 5.51
C SER A 59 -17.56 0.82 5.69
N THR A 60 -16.51 1.35 5.04
CA THR A 60 -16.06 2.74 5.18
C THR A 60 -16.79 3.75 4.29
N CYS A 61 -17.65 3.28 3.39
CA CYS A 61 -18.42 4.14 2.46
C CYS A 61 -17.54 5.12 1.64
N GLY A 62 -16.32 4.69 1.30
CA GLY A 62 -15.36 5.48 0.51
C GLY A 62 -14.79 6.72 1.20
N SER A 63 -14.69 6.66 2.53
CA SER A 63 -14.03 7.70 3.33
C SER A 63 -12.51 7.53 3.45
N LEU A 64 -11.97 6.35 3.12
CA LEU A 64 -10.53 6.05 3.21
C LEU A 64 -9.70 6.92 2.27
N ILE A 65 -8.65 7.51 2.84
CA ILE A 65 -7.61 8.29 2.14
C ILE A 65 -6.22 7.67 2.30
N GLU A 66 -6.00 6.85 3.33
CA GLU A 66 -4.76 6.11 3.57
C GLU A 66 -5.08 4.66 3.97
N ILE A 67 -4.41 3.73 3.30
CA ILE A 67 -4.43 2.30 3.64
C ILE A 67 -2.99 1.82 3.76
N LYS A 68 -2.64 1.23 4.90
CA LYS A 68 -1.36 0.53 5.12
C LYS A 68 -1.61 -0.89 5.57
N ILE A 69 -1.11 -1.84 4.79
CA ILE A 69 -1.22 -3.28 5.04
C ILE A 69 0.19 -3.84 4.98
N ASP A 70 0.73 -4.25 6.12
CA ASP A 70 2.11 -4.76 6.21
C ASP A 70 2.19 -6.26 5.87
N TYR A 71 1.14 -7.03 6.20
CA TYR A 71 1.08 -8.47 5.97
C TYR A 71 -0.24 -8.88 5.31
N CYS A 72 -0.13 -9.73 4.28
CA CYS A 72 -1.23 -10.43 3.61
C CYS A 72 -0.74 -11.88 3.49
N ASP A 73 -1.48 -12.83 4.08
CA ASP A 73 -1.02 -14.22 4.17
C ASP A 73 -1.04 -14.87 2.77
N TYR A 74 0.11 -15.43 2.42
CA TYR A 74 0.46 -16.27 1.26
C TYR A 74 -0.54 -16.38 0.09
N TYR A 75 -0.21 -15.64 -0.99
CA TYR A 75 -0.47 -15.85 -2.42
C TYR A 75 -1.72 -15.25 -3.07
N ASP A 76 -2.66 -14.65 -2.32
CA ASP A 76 -3.81 -14.01 -2.94
C ASP A 76 -4.31 -12.83 -2.09
N CYS A 77 -4.10 -11.60 -2.57
CA CYS A 77 -4.68 -10.40 -1.96
C CYS A 77 -5.85 -9.87 -2.81
N THR A 78 -6.44 -10.71 -3.66
CA THR A 78 -7.47 -10.32 -4.62
C THR A 78 -8.67 -9.67 -3.95
N ASP A 79 -9.24 -10.24 -2.88
CA ASP A 79 -10.44 -9.67 -2.26
C ASP A 79 -10.18 -8.30 -1.64
N ILE A 80 -8.98 -8.09 -1.09
CA ILE A 80 -8.53 -6.81 -0.57
C ILE A 80 -8.39 -5.80 -1.71
N ILE A 81 -7.69 -6.17 -2.79
CA ILE A 81 -7.49 -5.30 -3.96
C ILE A 81 -8.85 -4.91 -4.58
N GLN A 82 -9.75 -5.88 -4.73
CA GLN A 82 -11.13 -5.65 -5.19
C GLN A 82 -11.89 -4.69 -4.29
N ALA A 83 -11.83 -4.88 -2.98
CA ALA A 83 -12.47 -3.97 -2.04
C ALA A 83 -11.93 -2.54 -2.18
N ILE A 84 -10.61 -2.37 -2.36
CA ILE A 84 -9.96 -1.07 -2.52
C ILE A 84 -10.47 -0.35 -3.78
N TYR A 85 -10.32 -0.96 -4.97
CA TYR A 85 -10.64 -0.24 -6.20
C TYR A 85 -12.14 0.00 -6.39
N GLN A 86 -13.00 -0.79 -5.74
CA GLN A 86 -14.47 -0.60 -5.79
C GLN A 86 -14.97 0.44 -4.79
N ASN A 87 -14.27 0.65 -3.67
CA ASN A 87 -14.81 1.43 -2.54
C ASN A 87 -13.97 2.65 -2.16
N CYS A 88 -12.73 2.80 -2.62
CA CYS A 88 -11.81 3.83 -2.13
C CYS A 88 -11.46 4.89 -3.19
N PRO A 89 -12.43 5.66 -3.72
CA PRO A 89 -12.17 6.63 -4.79
C PRO A 89 -11.34 7.83 -4.33
N LYS A 90 -11.17 8.06 -3.01
CA LYS A 90 -10.42 9.19 -2.42
C LYS A 90 -9.03 8.80 -1.91
N LEU A 91 -8.61 7.56 -2.17
CA LEU A 91 -7.33 7.03 -1.71
C LEU A 91 -6.17 7.87 -2.23
N LYS A 92 -5.28 8.29 -1.33
CA LYS A 92 -4.08 9.07 -1.62
C LYS A 92 -2.79 8.30 -1.37
N TYR A 93 -2.80 7.47 -0.33
CA TYR A 93 -1.66 6.64 0.07
C TYR A 93 -2.09 5.18 0.15
N LEU A 94 -1.33 4.31 -0.51
CA LEU A 94 -1.49 2.86 -0.41
C LEU A 94 -0.15 2.19 -0.10
N LYS A 95 -0.08 1.42 0.99
CA LYS A 95 0.95 0.40 1.24
C LYS A 95 0.32 -0.98 1.19
N LEU A 96 0.80 -1.82 0.28
CA LEU A 96 0.27 -3.16 0.05
C LEU A 96 1.37 -4.11 -0.43
N ARG A 97 1.30 -5.36 0.01
CA ARG A 97 2.10 -6.46 -0.54
C ARG A 97 1.43 -7.00 -1.81
N ILE A 98 2.19 -7.16 -2.90
CA ILE A 98 1.70 -7.78 -4.14
C ILE A 98 2.66 -8.87 -4.62
N GLY A 99 2.11 -9.95 -5.16
CA GLY A 99 2.82 -10.97 -5.92
C GLY A 99 2.49 -10.90 -7.41
N ASP A 100 3.06 -11.83 -8.16
CA ASP A 100 2.88 -11.94 -9.61
C ASP A 100 1.40 -12.03 -10.03
N TRP A 101 0.59 -12.77 -9.28
CA TRP A 101 -0.83 -12.99 -9.57
C TRP A 101 -1.70 -11.76 -9.28
N ASP A 102 -1.25 -10.89 -8.37
CA ASP A 102 -1.99 -9.71 -7.97
C ASP A 102 -1.88 -8.57 -9.00
N ILE A 103 -0.87 -8.57 -9.88
CA ILE A 103 -0.58 -7.44 -10.79
C ILE A 103 -1.81 -7.07 -11.64
N PHE A 104 -2.56 -8.06 -12.12
CA PHE A 104 -3.75 -7.85 -12.95
C PHE A 104 -4.89 -7.15 -12.19
N GLU A 105 -5.14 -7.52 -10.94
CA GLU A 105 -6.15 -6.86 -10.11
C GLU A 105 -5.63 -5.51 -9.60
N PHE A 106 -4.33 -5.43 -9.29
CA PHE A 106 -3.66 -4.21 -8.84
C PHE A 106 -3.76 -3.07 -9.86
N GLU A 107 -3.68 -3.38 -11.16
CA GLU A 107 -3.89 -2.38 -12.23
C GLU A 107 -5.21 -1.61 -12.06
N LYS A 108 -6.27 -2.29 -11.59
CA LYS A 108 -7.57 -1.66 -11.38
C LYS A 108 -7.55 -0.63 -10.24
N ILE A 109 -6.67 -0.77 -9.25
CA ILE A 109 -6.46 0.28 -8.23
C ILE A 109 -5.95 1.55 -8.91
N LEU A 110 -4.94 1.44 -9.76
CA LEU A 110 -4.37 2.59 -10.46
C LEU A 110 -5.42 3.31 -11.34
N ILE A 111 -6.31 2.54 -11.98
CA ILE A 111 -7.38 3.07 -12.82
C ILE A 111 -8.49 3.73 -11.99
N ASN A 112 -8.85 3.21 -10.83
CA ASN A 112 -10.02 3.70 -10.06
C ASN A 112 -9.67 4.70 -8.96
N CYS A 113 -8.48 4.63 -8.38
CA CYS A 113 -8.02 5.50 -7.30
C CYS A 113 -7.26 6.72 -7.85
N GLN A 114 -7.99 7.62 -8.53
CA GLN A 114 -7.38 8.74 -9.26
C GLN A 114 -6.72 9.84 -8.40
N TYR A 115 -6.91 9.80 -7.07
CA TYR A 115 -6.23 10.71 -6.12
C TYR A 115 -4.96 10.11 -5.52
N LEU A 116 -4.58 8.89 -5.92
CA LEU A 116 -3.39 8.21 -5.40
C LEU A 116 -2.15 9.02 -5.79
N ASP A 117 -1.39 9.47 -4.79
CA ASP A 117 -0.16 10.25 -4.98
C ASP A 117 1.08 9.50 -4.48
N THR A 118 0.89 8.54 -3.58
CA THR A 118 1.94 7.75 -2.97
C THR A 118 1.57 6.27 -2.98
N LEU A 119 2.47 5.47 -3.53
CA LEU A 119 2.36 4.02 -3.61
C LEU A 119 3.58 3.37 -2.98
N PHE A 120 3.35 2.57 -1.95
CA PHE A 120 4.33 1.71 -1.31
C PHE A 120 3.97 0.27 -1.67
N ILE A 121 4.85 -0.39 -2.42
CA ILE A 121 4.71 -1.81 -2.74
C ILE A 121 5.72 -2.61 -1.91
N ILE A 122 5.21 -3.59 -1.16
CA ILE A 122 6.02 -4.64 -0.57
C ILE A 122 6.07 -5.79 -1.57
N ILE A 123 7.27 -6.19 -1.97
CA ILE A 123 7.51 -7.15 -3.03
C ILE A 123 8.29 -8.34 -2.46
N ASP A 124 7.77 -9.53 -2.69
CA ASP A 124 8.45 -10.80 -2.43
C ASP A 124 9.24 -11.23 -3.70
N ASN A 125 9.44 -12.52 -3.96
CA ASN A 125 10.00 -13.03 -5.21
C ASN A 125 9.05 -12.75 -6.39
N LEU A 126 9.17 -11.56 -7.01
CA LEU A 126 8.42 -11.16 -8.21
C LEU A 126 9.19 -11.55 -9.48
N TYR A 127 8.58 -12.37 -10.34
CA TYR A 127 9.19 -12.75 -11.61
C TYR A 127 8.77 -11.81 -12.75
N TYR A 128 7.56 -11.22 -12.69
CA TYR A 128 7.01 -10.38 -13.76
C TYR A 128 7.25 -8.88 -13.55
N TRP A 129 8.46 -8.48 -13.15
CA TRP A 129 8.85 -7.07 -12.98
C TRP A 129 8.50 -6.17 -14.16
N ASN A 130 8.82 -6.60 -15.38
CA ASN A 130 8.51 -5.82 -16.59
C ASN A 130 7.00 -5.60 -16.75
N PHE A 131 6.18 -6.58 -16.37
CA PHE A 131 4.74 -6.43 -16.43
C PHE A 131 4.23 -5.44 -15.37
N LEU A 132 4.75 -5.50 -14.14
CA LEU A 132 4.44 -4.51 -13.10
C LEU A 132 4.79 -3.10 -13.57
N PHE A 133 5.99 -2.87 -14.12
CA PHE A 133 6.39 -1.55 -14.60
C PHE A 133 5.59 -1.06 -15.81
N ASP A 134 5.20 -1.96 -16.71
CA ASP A 134 4.25 -1.66 -17.79
C ASP A 134 2.90 -1.21 -17.24
N VAL A 135 2.37 -1.88 -16.23
CA VAL A 135 1.12 -1.49 -15.55
C VAL A 135 1.29 -0.13 -14.88
N LEU A 136 2.38 0.11 -14.14
CA LEU A 136 2.63 1.38 -13.48
C LEU A 136 2.71 2.52 -14.51
N THR A 137 3.44 2.37 -15.61
CA THR A 137 3.58 3.43 -16.63
C THR A 137 2.29 3.74 -17.37
N LYS A 138 1.48 2.71 -17.68
CA LYS A 138 0.25 2.87 -18.47
C LYS A 138 -0.94 3.33 -17.62
N SER A 139 -1.07 2.77 -16.43
CA SER A 139 -2.34 2.82 -15.68
C SER A 139 -2.28 3.72 -14.44
N SER A 140 -1.10 4.16 -14.01
CA SER A 140 -0.96 5.10 -12.89
C SER A 140 -1.69 6.42 -13.14
N PRO A 141 -2.41 6.96 -12.14
CA PRO A 141 -3.06 8.26 -12.26
C PRO A 141 -2.01 9.38 -12.40
N ILE A 142 -2.43 10.52 -12.95
CA ILE A 142 -1.51 11.65 -13.22
C ILE A 142 -0.85 12.21 -11.94
N GLY A 143 -1.54 12.05 -10.80
CA GLY A 143 -1.08 12.51 -9.50
C GLY A 143 -0.16 11.54 -8.78
N LEU A 144 0.07 10.32 -9.28
CA LEU A 144 0.98 9.36 -8.65
C LEU A 144 2.42 9.65 -9.08
N PHE A 145 3.26 10.03 -8.12
CA PHE A 145 4.68 10.32 -8.36
C PHE A 145 5.61 9.84 -7.25
N LYS A 146 5.08 9.41 -6.09
CA LYS A 146 5.90 8.85 -5.00
C LYS A 146 5.81 7.34 -4.98
N PHE A 147 6.94 6.68 -5.17
CA PHE A 147 7.04 5.23 -5.20
C PHE A 147 8.01 4.75 -4.12
N LYS A 148 7.55 3.81 -3.30
CA LYS A 148 8.37 3.11 -2.31
C LYS A 148 8.32 1.61 -2.64
N PHE A 149 9.49 0.97 -2.76
CA PHE A 149 9.60 -0.46 -3.05
C PHE A 149 10.40 -1.13 -1.93
N ASN A 150 9.74 -1.98 -1.14
CA ASN A 150 10.39 -2.80 -0.12
C ASN A 150 10.52 -4.24 -0.63
N LEU A 151 11.74 -4.73 -0.75
CA LEU A 151 12.01 -6.07 -1.24
C LEU A 151 12.33 -6.96 -0.04
N ILE A 152 11.54 -8.01 0.16
CA ILE A 152 11.72 -8.92 1.30
C ILE A 152 12.92 -9.84 1.10
N PHE A 153 13.23 -10.16 -0.15
CA PHE A 153 14.40 -10.94 -0.53
C PHE A 153 15.30 -10.08 -1.42
N ASP A 154 16.62 -10.24 -1.24
CA ASP A 154 17.62 -9.56 -2.06
C ASP A 154 17.46 -9.96 -3.53
N SER A 155 16.70 -9.17 -4.29
CA SER A 155 16.65 -9.26 -5.74
C SER A 155 17.71 -8.33 -6.30
N PHE A 156 18.86 -8.92 -6.68
CA PHE A 156 19.97 -8.17 -7.26
C PHE A 156 19.68 -7.56 -8.64
N TYR A 157 18.51 -7.82 -9.22
CA TYR A 157 18.17 -7.30 -10.54
C TYR A 157 16.71 -6.87 -10.65
N ILE A 158 16.49 -5.56 -10.61
CA ILE A 158 15.19 -4.94 -10.93
C ILE A 158 15.34 -4.19 -12.25
N PRO A 159 14.57 -4.55 -13.30
CA PRO A 159 14.64 -3.88 -14.60
C PRO A 159 13.91 -2.52 -14.55
N LEU A 160 14.47 -1.54 -13.84
CA LEU A 160 13.90 -0.20 -13.70
C LEU A 160 14.04 0.67 -14.96
N LYS A 161 15.01 0.36 -15.82
CA LYS A 161 15.28 1.19 -17.00
C LYS A 161 14.04 1.39 -17.90
N PRO A 162 13.29 0.33 -18.30
CA PRO A 162 12.05 0.48 -19.05
C PRO A 162 10.97 1.28 -18.29
N PHE A 163 10.92 1.19 -16.96
CA PHE A 163 9.99 1.97 -16.16
C PHE A 163 10.26 3.47 -16.34
N PHE A 164 11.52 3.88 -16.14
CA PHE A 164 11.91 5.29 -16.24
C PHE A 164 11.86 5.83 -17.67
N ASP A 165 12.26 5.03 -18.67
CA ASP A 165 12.16 5.41 -20.09
C ASP A 165 10.72 5.73 -20.51
N ASN A 166 9.75 5.06 -19.89
CA ASN A 166 8.32 5.25 -20.18
C ASN A 166 7.63 6.24 -19.24
N TRP A 167 8.34 6.88 -18.31
CA TRP A 167 7.79 7.86 -17.37
C TRP A 167 7.86 9.32 -17.88
N VAL A 168 8.19 9.51 -19.15
CA VAL A 168 8.36 10.84 -19.77
C VAL A 168 7.02 11.60 -19.83
N GLY A 169 7.06 12.90 -19.50
CA GLY A 169 5.89 13.79 -19.57
C GLY A 169 4.96 13.73 -18.35
N ARG A 170 5.34 12.98 -17.31
CA ARG A 170 4.68 12.93 -16.00
C ARG A 170 5.45 13.76 -14.97
N CYS A 171 4.90 13.90 -13.77
CA CYS A 171 5.65 14.43 -12.64
C CYS A 171 6.89 13.57 -12.37
N PRO A 172 8.06 14.18 -12.11
CA PRO A 172 9.26 13.45 -11.70
C PRO A 172 9.01 12.54 -10.49
N ILE A 173 9.69 11.41 -10.48
CA ILE A 173 9.52 10.35 -9.48
C ILE A 173 10.25 10.74 -8.19
N LEU A 174 9.57 10.64 -7.05
CA LEU A 174 10.22 10.49 -5.75
C LEU A 174 10.27 9.01 -5.42
N LEU A 175 11.49 8.47 -5.34
CA LEU A 175 11.71 7.03 -5.27
C LEU A 175 12.32 6.62 -3.93
N SER A 176 11.91 5.48 -3.38
CA SER A 176 12.58 4.89 -2.24
C SER A 176 12.73 3.39 -2.36
N PHE A 177 13.92 2.90 -2.02
CA PHE A 177 14.27 1.47 -1.92
C PHE A 177 14.92 1.19 -0.57
N ASP A 178 15.04 -0.07 -0.19
CA ASP A 178 15.97 -0.43 0.89
C ASP A 178 17.40 -0.04 0.50
N MET A 179 18.24 0.19 1.52
CA MET A 179 19.60 0.70 1.34
C MET A 179 20.44 -0.20 0.42
N THR A 180 20.35 -1.51 0.59
CA THR A 180 21.10 -2.47 -0.22
C THR A 180 20.72 -2.36 -1.69
N THR A 181 19.42 -2.36 -2.00
CA THR A 181 18.91 -2.22 -3.37
C THR A 181 19.32 -0.89 -4.00
N ALA A 182 19.22 0.22 -3.25
CA ALA A 182 19.61 1.53 -3.73
C ALA A 182 21.08 1.60 -4.13
N GLU A 183 21.99 1.04 -3.31
CA GLU A 183 23.44 1.01 -3.59
C GLU A 183 23.76 0.21 -4.87
N HIS A 184 23.07 -0.91 -5.12
CA HIS A 184 23.30 -1.72 -6.33
C HIS A 184 22.87 -1.01 -7.62
N MET A 185 22.01 0.01 -7.55
CA MET A 185 21.43 0.70 -8.69
C MET A 185 21.82 2.18 -8.75
N GLU A 186 22.76 2.63 -7.93
CA GLU A 186 23.12 4.05 -7.77
C GLU A 186 23.43 4.72 -9.12
N ASP A 187 24.22 4.07 -9.97
CA ASP A 187 24.56 4.58 -11.30
C ASP A 187 23.32 4.82 -12.17
N LEU A 188 22.36 3.89 -12.15
CA LEU A 188 21.11 4.01 -12.90
C LEU A 188 20.23 5.11 -12.30
N LEU A 189 20.08 5.15 -10.98
CA LEU A 189 19.26 6.16 -10.30
C LEU A 189 19.77 7.57 -10.59
N LYS A 190 21.09 7.77 -10.51
CA LYS A 190 21.74 9.03 -10.83
C LYS A 190 21.59 9.43 -12.30
N GLU A 191 21.72 8.47 -13.22
CA GLU A 191 21.47 8.72 -14.65
C GLU A 191 20.07 9.30 -14.90
N TYR A 192 19.04 8.78 -14.22
CA TYR A 192 17.66 9.23 -14.40
C TYR A 192 17.27 10.44 -13.55
N GLU A 193 18.02 10.71 -12.47
CA GLU A 193 17.99 11.99 -11.75
C GLU A 193 18.52 13.12 -12.64
N ASP A 194 19.68 12.93 -13.29
CA ASP A 194 20.26 13.91 -14.21
C ASP A 194 19.36 14.21 -15.43
N LYS A 195 18.53 13.23 -15.84
CA LYS A 195 17.50 13.39 -16.89
C LYS A 195 16.23 14.09 -16.42
N GLY A 196 16.09 14.35 -15.11
CA GLY A 196 14.88 14.93 -14.52
C GLY A 196 13.67 13.99 -14.51
N ILE A 197 13.88 12.67 -14.69
CA ILE A 197 12.84 11.66 -14.57
C ILE A 197 12.62 11.29 -13.10
N ILE A 198 13.71 11.23 -12.33
CA ILE A 198 13.70 11.12 -10.87
C ILE A 198 14.00 12.51 -10.32
N GLU A 199 13.20 12.98 -9.35
CA GLU A 199 13.49 14.22 -8.63
C GLU A 199 14.44 13.97 -7.46
N ASN A 200 14.26 12.86 -6.76
CA ASN A 200 15.14 12.41 -5.68
C ASN A 200 14.89 10.91 -5.42
N TYR A 201 15.91 10.21 -4.92
CA TYR A 201 15.79 8.87 -4.36
C TYR A 201 16.35 8.80 -2.94
N SER A 202 15.68 8.06 -2.06
CA SER A 202 16.07 7.91 -0.65
C SER A 202 16.02 6.46 -0.19
N ASN A 203 16.70 6.17 0.92
CA ASN A 203 16.53 4.90 1.59
C ASN A 203 15.15 4.84 2.28
N LEU A 204 14.55 3.65 2.30
CA LEU A 204 13.41 3.37 3.15
C LEU A 204 13.88 3.46 4.61
N CYS A 205 13.32 4.41 5.36
CA CYS A 205 13.45 4.44 6.81
C CYS A 205 12.19 3.81 7.42
N ASP A 206 12.37 2.82 8.30
CA ASP A 206 11.27 2.06 8.91
C ASP A 206 10.22 2.91 9.64
N ASP A 207 10.57 4.16 10.00
CA ASP A 207 9.74 5.03 10.84
C ASP A 207 9.10 6.23 10.11
N ASP A 208 9.41 6.50 8.83
CA ASP A 208 8.97 7.74 8.14
C ASP A 208 7.97 7.48 6.98
N ASP A 209 6.87 6.82 7.35
CA ASP A 209 5.77 6.47 6.43
C ASP A 209 4.61 7.48 6.43
N GLY A 210 4.69 8.59 7.17
CA GLY A 210 3.81 9.76 7.02
C GLY A 210 2.38 9.70 7.61
N PHE A 211 1.89 10.90 7.94
CA PHE A 211 0.64 11.36 8.59
C PHE A 211 0.45 11.05 10.09
N GLU A 212 0.91 11.99 10.92
CA GLU A 212 0.56 12.16 12.34
C GLU A 212 -0.79 12.90 12.44
N LEU A 213 -1.89 12.14 12.52
CA LEU A 213 -3.17 12.63 13.06
C LEU A 213 -3.56 11.74 14.23
N GLY A 214 -4.15 12.35 15.26
CA GLY A 214 -4.38 11.80 16.60
C GLY A 214 -4.59 10.29 16.66
N LYS A 215 -3.52 9.59 17.03
CA LYS A 215 -3.47 8.13 17.16
C LYS A 215 -4.44 7.69 18.26
N VAL A 216 -5.45 6.90 17.90
CA VAL A 216 -6.09 5.99 18.87
C VAL A 216 -5.40 4.65 18.68
N LYS A 217 -4.39 4.39 19.51
CA LYS A 217 -3.69 3.10 19.51
C LYS A 217 -4.50 2.12 20.35
N MET A 218 -5.12 1.13 19.71
CA MET A 218 -5.75 0.01 20.41
C MET A 218 -4.71 -1.11 20.50
N MET A 219 -4.14 -1.29 21.69
CA MET A 219 -3.44 -2.55 22.03
C MET A 219 -4.50 -3.54 22.49
N ILE A 220 -4.62 -4.68 21.79
CA ILE A 220 -5.53 -5.78 22.16
C ILE A 220 -4.75 -6.85 22.93
#